data_AF-A0A318JA47-F1
#
_entry.id   AF-A0A318JA47-F1
#
_cell.length_a   1.000
_cell.length_b   1.000
_cell.length_c   1.000
_cell.angle_alpha   90.00
_cell.angle_beta   90.00
_cell.angle_gamma   90.00
#
_symmetry.space_group_name_H-M   'P 1'
#
loop_
_entity.id
_entity.type
_entity.pdbx_description
1 polymer ?
#
loop_
_entity_poly.entity_id
_entity_poly.type
_entity_poly.pdbx_seq_one_letter_code
_entity_poly.pdbx_strand_id
1 'polypeptide(L)'
;MFAASPIKTAIAAIALTLPMLAHADAAQDAAAKELAQVIGLNNMPNDLANRTTGSAAPLLQEYFVKNKINLTPEQQKKAQDGFKGYADGVHKSAADYFNSPAVKKQFEQEVVKNYSAQFSAAEMQQIVAFYKTPAGQKLMKQQPVVIDGIMKSMLGSAEKTLLPKMRSAAEAYGKSITK
;
A
#
# COMPACT_ATOMS: atom_id res chain seq x y z
N MET A 1 32.05 5.16 -63.89
CA MET A 1 30.86 4.62 -63.21
C MET A 1 31.24 4.38 -61.75
N PHE A 2 30.85 5.27 -60.84
CA PHE A 2 31.15 5.13 -59.41
C PHE A 2 29.91 4.56 -58.71
N ALA A 3 30.03 3.34 -58.18
CA ALA A 3 29.02 2.73 -57.33
C ALA A 3 29.18 3.30 -55.91
N ALA A 4 28.22 4.11 -55.48
CA ALA A 4 28.17 4.66 -54.13
C ALA A 4 27.87 3.53 -53.12
N SER A 5 28.73 3.39 -52.11
CA SER A 5 28.65 2.32 -51.09
C SER A 5 27.41 2.46 -50.19
N PRO A 6 26.59 1.41 -50.01
CA PRO A 6 25.31 1.46 -49.25
C PRO A 6 25.46 1.54 -47.72
N ILE A 7 26.69 1.48 -47.20
CA ILE A 7 26.97 1.42 -45.75
C ILE A 7 26.67 2.75 -45.06
N LYS A 8 26.83 3.88 -45.74
CA LYS A 8 26.56 5.21 -45.16
C LYS A 8 25.07 5.48 -44.94
N THR A 9 24.20 4.83 -45.71
CA THR A 9 22.74 4.99 -45.60
C THR A 9 22.14 4.20 -44.42
N ALA A 10 22.77 3.09 -44.02
CA ALA A 10 22.29 2.25 -42.91
C ALA A 10 22.50 2.89 -41.52
N ILE A 11 23.55 3.69 -41.33
CA ILE A 11 23.87 4.33 -40.04
C ILE A 11 22.94 5.52 -39.76
N ALA A 12 22.49 6.24 -40.79
CA ALA A 12 21.57 7.36 -40.64
C ALA A 12 20.15 6.94 -40.20
N ALA A 13 19.71 5.74 -40.59
CA ALA A 13 18.39 5.22 -40.24
C ALA A 13 18.26 4.83 -38.76
N ILE A 14 19.35 4.36 -38.13
CA ILE A 14 19.37 3.96 -36.70
C ILE A 14 19.44 5.18 -35.77
N ALA A 15 20.10 6.27 -36.21
CA ALA A 15 20.19 7.50 -35.42
C ALA A 15 18.84 8.24 -35.29
N LEU A 16 17.91 8.06 -36.24
CA LEU A 16 16.61 8.71 -36.24
C LEU A 16 15.57 8.07 -35.30
N THR A 17 15.80 6.84 -34.83
CA THR A 17 14.85 6.14 -33.93
C THR A 17 15.21 6.28 -32.45
N LEU A 18 16.46 6.59 -32.12
CA LEU A 18 16.92 6.79 -30.73
C LEU A 18 16.16 7.91 -29.98
N PRO A 19 15.85 9.08 -30.58
CA PRO A 19 15.09 10.12 -29.90
C PRO A 19 13.65 9.68 -29.57
N MET A 20 13.06 8.82 -30.40
CA MET A 20 11.68 8.35 -30.20
C MET A 20 11.57 7.39 -29.02
N LEU A 21 12.57 6.53 -28.81
CA LEU A 21 12.62 5.61 -27.65
C LEU A 21 12.78 6.36 -26.33
N ALA A 22 13.69 7.36 -26.29
CA ALA A 22 13.86 8.20 -25.10
C ALA A 22 12.61 9.04 -24.78
N HIS A 23 11.87 9.49 -25.79
CA HIS A 23 10.62 10.23 -25.60
C HIS A 23 9.48 9.33 -25.11
N ALA A 24 9.42 8.08 -25.58
CA ALA A 24 8.45 7.09 -25.13
C ALA A 24 8.64 6.73 -23.65
N ASP A 25 9.88 6.48 -23.21
CA ASP A 25 10.19 6.21 -21.80
C ASP A 25 9.85 7.41 -20.90
N ALA A 26 10.16 8.65 -21.33
CA ALA A 26 9.84 9.84 -20.55
C ALA A 26 8.32 10.08 -20.41
N ALA A 27 7.55 9.84 -21.48
CA ALA A 27 6.09 9.95 -21.45
C ALA A 27 5.46 8.87 -20.56
N GLN A 28 6.01 7.67 -20.60
CA GLN A 28 5.60 6.55 -19.77
C GLN A 28 5.82 6.84 -18.27
N ASP A 29 7.02 7.30 -17.91
CA ASP A 29 7.37 7.69 -16.54
C ASP A 29 6.47 8.82 -16.00
N ALA A 30 6.22 9.83 -16.83
CA ALA A 30 5.36 10.95 -16.46
C ALA A 30 3.92 10.49 -16.21
N ALA A 31 3.37 9.65 -17.09
CA ALA A 31 2.01 9.14 -16.96
C ALA A 31 1.84 8.27 -15.70
N ALA A 32 2.83 7.43 -15.36
CA ALA A 32 2.80 6.62 -14.14
C ALA A 32 2.84 7.47 -12.87
N LYS A 33 3.70 8.50 -12.83
CA LYS A 33 3.80 9.43 -11.70
C LYS A 33 2.52 10.25 -11.51
N GLU A 34 1.95 10.74 -12.61
CA GLU A 34 0.70 11.49 -12.57
C GLU A 34 -0.47 10.61 -12.10
N LEU A 35 -0.56 9.37 -12.59
CA LEU A 35 -1.55 8.41 -12.15
C LEU A 35 -1.44 8.15 -10.64
N ALA A 36 -0.23 7.89 -10.14
CA ALA A 36 0.04 7.67 -8.73
C ALA A 36 -0.39 8.86 -7.85
N GLN A 37 -0.14 10.09 -8.32
CA GLN A 37 -0.59 11.29 -7.63
C GLN A 37 -2.12 11.38 -7.58
N VAL A 38 -2.80 11.12 -8.70
CA VAL A 38 -4.26 11.28 -8.82
C VAL A 38 -5.03 10.26 -8.00
N ILE A 39 -4.53 9.01 -7.91
CA ILE A 39 -5.18 7.96 -7.10
C ILE A 39 -4.70 7.96 -5.64
N GLY A 40 -3.84 8.91 -5.25
CA GLY A 40 -3.45 9.11 -3.85
C GLY A 40 -2.32 8.22 -3.33
N LEU A 41 -1.51 7.60 -4.19
CA LEU A 41 -0.36 6.79 -3.75
C LEU A 41 0.72 7.61 -3.03
N ASN A 42 0.71 8.93 -3.14
CA ASN A 42 1.64 9.81 -2.44
C ASN A 42 1.55 9.71 -0.91
N ASN A 43 0.41 9.26 -0.37
CA ASN A 43 0.24 9.04 1.06
C ASN A 43 0.74 7.66 1.52
N MET A 44 1.03 6.74 0.58
CA MET A 44 1.39 5.37 0.90
C MET A 44 2.64 5.24 1.79
N PRO A 45 3.72 6.04 1.63
CA PRO A 45 4.84 6.00 2.57
C PRO A 45 4.43 6.30 4.03
N ASN A 46 3.49 7.22 4.23
CA ASN A 46 2.96 7.52 5.57
C ASN A 46 2.09 6.37 6.09
N ASP A 47 1.28 5.74 5.23
CA ASP A 47 0.49 4.57 5.61
C ASP A 47 1.39 3.38 5.98
N LEU A 48 2.52 3.20 5.28
CA LEU A 48 3.54 2.20 5.61
C LEU A 48 4.21 2.51 6.96
N ALA A 49 4.50 3.78 7.25
CA ALA A 49 5.01 4.19 8.55
C ALA A 49 4.00 3.91 9.67
N ASN A 50 2.72 4.23 9.45
CA ASN A 50 1.64 3.95 10.40
C ASN A 50 1.46 2.45 10.63
N ARG A 51 1.50 1.64 9.57
CA ARG A 51 1.43 0.17 9.67
C ARG A 51 2.61 -0.40 10.46
N THR A 52 3.81 0.13 10.24
CA THR A 52 5.02 -0.26 10.99
C THR A 52 4.92 0.16 12.45
N THR A 53 4.30 1.31 12.73
CA THR A 53 4.01 1.73 14.12
C THR A 53 3.02 0.78 14.78
N GLY A 54 1.99 0.34 14.05
CA GLY A 54 0.98 -0.60 14.55
C GLY A 54 1.54 -1.97 14.94
N SER A 55 2.73 -2.36 14.46
CA SER A 55 3.40 -3.61 14.87
C SER A 55 4.23 -3.48 16.15
N ALA A 56 4.37 -2.28 16.73
CA ALA A 56 5.18 -2.05 17.93
C ALA A 56 4.73 -2.92 19.12
N ALA A 57 3.43 -2.97 19.43
CA ALA A 57 2.90 -3.80 20.51
C ALA A 57 3.12 -5.31 20.27
N PRO A 58 2.75 -5.88 19.10
CA PRO A 58 3.03 -7.28 18.79
C PRO A 58 4.52 -7.65 18.88
N LEU A 59 5.43 -6.80 18.40
CA LEU A 59 6.87 -7.06 18.46
C LEU A 59 7.39 -7.05 19.91
N LEU A 60 6.89 -6.11 20.74
CA LEU A 60 7.23 -6.08 22.16
C LEU A 60 6.71 -7.34 22.89
N GLN A 61 5.48 -7.76 22.56
CA GLN A 61 4.90 -8.98 23.10
C GLN A 61 5.70 -10.22 22.69
N GLU A 62 6.08 -10.31 21.40
CA GLU A 62 6.92 -11.39 20.88
C GLU A 62 8.27 -11.44 21.61
N TYR A 63 8.89 -10.28 21.85
CA TYR A 63 10.11 -10.17 22.62
C TYR A 63 9.95 -10.70 24.05
N PHE A 64 8.87 -10.35 24.75
CA PHE A 64 8.62 -10.89 26.10
C PHE A 64 8.45 -12.40 26.10
N VAL A 65 7.68 -12.94 25.15
CA VAL A 65 7.45 -14.39 25.04
C VAL A 65 8.75 -15.14 24.74
N LYS A 66 9.51 -14.70 23.72
CA LYS A 66 10.78 -15.34 23.32
C LYS A 66 11.80 -15.34 24.45
N ASN A 67 11.85 -14.27 25.23
CA ASN A 67 12.80 -14.11 26.32
C ASN A 67 12.24 -14.56 27.68
N LYS A 68 11.04 -15.17 27.72
CA LYS A 68 10.38 -15.64 28.95
C LYS A 68 10.27 -14.56 30.03
N ILE A 69 10.05 -13.32 29.61
CA ILE A 69 9.91 -12.17 30.50
C ILE A 69 8.48 -12.17 31.06
N ASN A 70 8.36 -12.45 32.35
CA ASN A 70 7.11 -12.30 33.10
C ASN A 70 7.20 -11.04 33.94
N LEU A 71 6.36 -10.04 33.64
CA LEU A 71 6.35 -8.78 34.34
C LEU A 71 5.59 -8.90 35.68
N THR A 72 6.18 -8.41 36.76
CA THR A 72 5.46 -8.18 38.02
C THR A 72 4.40 -7.07 37.84
N PRO A 73 3.40 -6.94 38.74
CA PRO A 73 2.39 -5.88 38.64
C PRO A 73 2.98 -4.46 38.55
N GLU A 74 4.05 -4.19 39.30
CA GLU A 74 4.77 -2.90 39.25
C GLU A 74 5.44 -2.67 37.90
N GLN A 75 6.05 -3.71 37.32
CA GLN A 75 6.68 -3.66 36.00
C GLN A 75 5.65 -3.53 34.88
N GLN A 76 4.47 -4.13 35.01
CA GLN A 76 3.35 -3.95 34.07
C GLN A 76 2.88 -2.50 34.05
N LYS A 77 2.71 -1.87 35.24
CA LYS A 77 2.34 -0.44 35.32
C LYS A 77 3.39 0.45 34.67
N LYS A 78 4.68 0.23 34.98
CA LYS A 78 5.78 0.96 34.35
C LYS A 78 5.84 0.76 32.83
N ALA A 79 5.58 -0.45 32.35
CA ALA A 79 5.53 -0.75 30.91
C ALA A 79 4.36 -0.04 30.22
N GLN A 80 3.18 0.03 30.85
CA GLN A 80 2.02 0.77 30.33
C GLN A 80 2.32 2.27 30.26
N ASP A 81 2.87 2.85 31.34
CA ASP A 81 3.20 4.28 31.39
C ASP A 81 4.28 4.66 30.34
N GLY A 82 5.26 3.77 30.13
CA GLY A 82 6.33 3.94 29.14
C GLY A 82 5.94 3.58 27.70
N PHE A 83 4.83 2.87 27.50
CA PHE A 83 4.45 2.32 26.19
C PHE A 83 4.24 3.42 25.15
N LYS A 84 3.64 4.54 25.55
CA LYS A 84 3.46 5.69 24.64
C LYS A 84 4.81 6.19 24.11
N GLY A 85 5.81 6.36 24.97
CA GLY A 85 7.14 6.81 24.55
C GLY A 85 7.83 5.82 23.62
N TYR A 86 7.70 4.52 23.89
CA TYR A 86 8.16 3.47 22.99
C TYR A 86 7.46 3.54 21.61
N ALA A 87 6.12 3.61 21.60
CA ALA A 87 5.33 3.68 20.37
C ALA A 87 5.64 4.95 19.55
N ASP A 88 5.78 6.10 20.21
CA ASP A 88 6.17 7.37 19.57
C ASP A 88 7.59 7.27 18.98
N GLY A 89 8.51 6.58 19.67
CA GLY A 89 9.87 6.30 19.16
C GLY A 89 9.85 5.42 17.91
N VAL A 90 9.09 4.31 17.93
CA VAL A 90 8.92 3.45 16.75
C VAL A 90 8.28 4.23 15.60
N HIS A 91 7.24 5.02 15.89
CA HIS A 91 6.59 5.88 14.89
C HIS A 91 7.58 6.83 14.23
N LYS A 92 8.38 7.52 15.04
CA LYS A 92 9.42 8.42 14.53
C LYS A 92 10.42 7.67 13.65
N SER A 93 10.94 6.52 14.08
CA SER A 93 11.87 5.73 13.26
C SER A 93 11.27 5.29 11.93
N ALA A 94 10.02 4.83 11.95
CA ALA A 94 9.31 4.45 10.74
C ALA A 94 9.07 5.66 9.81
N ALA A 95 8.60 6.77 10.36
CA ALA A 95 8.37 8.01 9.62
C ALA A 95 9.68 8.54 9.01
N ASP A 96 10.77 8.58 9.76
CA ASP A 96 12.09 9.04 9.29
C ASP A 96 12.60 8.15 8.13
N TYR A 97 12.44 6.82 8.25
CA TYR A 97 12.81 5.89 7.18
C TYR A 97 11.98 6.11 5.91
N PHE A 98 10.65 6.04 5.99
CA PHE A 98 9.77 6.14 4.83
C PHE A 98 9.73 7.55 4.22
N ASN A 99 10.01 8.59 5.02
CA ASN A 99 10.10 9.95 4.50
C ASN A 99 11.50 10.32 3.96
N SER A 100 12.49 9.45 4.12
CA SER A 100 13.85 9.71 3.63
C SER A 100 13.87 9.90 2.10
N PRO A 101 14.75 10.78 1.57
CA PRO A 101 14.84 10.99 0.12
C PRO A 101 15.14 9.72 -0.68
N ALA A 102 15.96 8.82 -0.12
CA ALA A 102 16.31 7.55 -0.75
C ALA A 102 15.10 6.63 -0.90
N VAL A 103 14.30 6.47 0.17
CA VAL A 103 13.10 5.63 0.14
C VAL A 103 12.01 6.25 -0.72
N LYS A 104 11.84 7.58 -0.71
CA LYS A 104 10.92 8.27 -1.63
C LYS A 104 11.28 8.03 -3.10
N LYS A 105 12.57 8.16 -3.45
CA LYS A 105 13.04 7.88 -4.81
C LYS A 105 12.80 6.42 -5.19
N GLN A 106 13.10 5.48 -4.30
CA GLN A 106 12.83 4.06 -4.52
C GLN A 106 11.33 3.80 -4.72
N PHE A 107 10.48 4.44 -3.91
CA PHE A 107 9.03 4.33 -4.05
C PHE A 107 8.54 4.83 -5.41
N GLU A 108 8.99 6.01 -5.85
CA GLU A 108 8.67 6.54 -7.18
C GLU A 108 9.13 5.60 -8.31
N GLN A 109 10.32 5.01 -8.19
CA GLN A 109 10.84 4.04 -9.16
C GLN A 109 9.99 2.77 -9.21
N GLU A 110 9.56 2.24 -8.06
CA GLU A 110 8.68 1.08 -8.02
C GLU A 110 7.28 1.40 -8.55
N VAL A 111 6.75 2.60 -8.28
CA VAL A 111 5.49 3.07 -8.90
C VAL A 111 5.60 3.05 -10.42
N VAL A 112 6.62 3.70 -10.97
CA VAL A 112 6.86 3.75 -12.43
C VAL A 112 6.99 2.34 -12.99
N LYS A 113 7.86 1.51 -12.41
CA LYS A 113 8.11 0.14 -12.88
C LYS A 113 6.83 -0.70 -12.89
N ASN A 114 6.04 -0.67 -11.82
CA ASN A 114 4.86 -1.54 -11.69
C ASN A 114 3.71 -1.07 -12.59
N TYR A 115 3.48 0.23 -12.74
CA TYR A 115 2.48 0.71 -13.69
C TYR A 115 2.90 0.50 -15.13
N SER A 116 4.16 0.80 -15.45
CA SER A 116 4.65 0.68 -16.82
C SER A 116 4.73 -0.76 -17.32
N ALA A 117 4.82 -1.73 -16.41
CA ALA A 117 4.75 -3.14 -16.77
C ALA A 117 3.33 -3.62 -17.15
N GLN A 118 2.29 -2.87 -16.77
CA GLN A 118 0.88 -3.30 -16.89
C GLN A 118 0.04 -2.41 -17.81
N PHE A 119 0.45 -1.15 -17.99
CA PHE A 119 -0.30 -0.17 -18.75
C PHE A 119 0.62 0.65 -19.65
N SER A 120 0.14 0.98 -20.84
CA SER A 120 0.77 1.99 -21.70
C SER A 120 0.54 3.40 -21.15
N ALA A 121 1.36 4.36 -21.58
CA ALA A 121 1.20 5.78 -21.26
C ALA A 121 -0.21 6.30 -21.60
N ALA A 122 -0.76 5.87 -22.74
CA ALA A 122 -2.08 6.28 -23.19
C ALA A 122 -3.19 5.77 -22.25
N GLU A 123 -3.13 4.51 -21.83
CA GLU A 123 -4.10 3.95 -20.88
C GLU A 123 -4.00 4.63 -19.52
N MET A 124 -2.78 4.86 -19.01
CA MET A 124 -2.58 5.61 -17.77
C MET A 124 -3.16 7.02 -17.85
N GLN A 125 -2.99 7.73 -18.97
CA GLN A 125 -3.57 9.04 -19.19
C GLN A 125 -5.10 9.03 -19.26
N GLN A 126 -5.71 8.00 -19.85
CA GLN A 126 -7.17 7.85 -19.83
C GLN A 126 -7.70 7.65 -18.40
N ILE A 127 -7.01 6.85 -17.59
CA ILE A 127 -7.34 6.64 -16.18
C ILE A 127 -7.20 7.95 -15.39
N VAL A 128 -6.09 8.68 -15.60
CA VAL A 128 -5.86 10.01 -15.02
C VAL A 128 -6.98 10.97 -15.38
N ALA A 129 -7.37 11.03 -16.66
CA ALA A 129 -8.43 11.91 -17.14
C ALA A 129 -9.76 11.60 -16.44
N PHE A 130 -10.11 10.32 -16.28
CA PHE A 130 -11.30 9.90 -15.56
C PHE A 130 -11.26 10.33 -14.08
N TYR A 131 -10.18 10.04 -13.36
CA TYR A 131 -10.09 10.36 -11.93
C TYR A 131 -9.99 11.86 -11.63
N LYS A 132 -9.60 12.69 -12.61
CA LYS A 132 -9.67 14.15 -12.51
C LYS A 132 -11.10 14.70 -12.65
N THR A 133 -12.05 13.93 -13.17
CA THR A 133 -13.46 14.39 -13.23
C THR A 133 -14.09 14.48 -11.84
N PRO A 134 -15.13 15.32 -11.63
CA PRO A 134 -15.87 15.36 -10.36
C PRO A 134 -16.44 13.99 -9.96
N ALA A 135 -16.90 13.20 -10.93
CA ALA A 135 -17.41 11.86 -10.70
C ALA A 135 -16.29 10.89 -10.26
N GLY A 136 -15.13 10.92 -10.91
CA GLY A 136 -13.97 10.09 -10.55
C GLY A 136 -13.43 10.41 -9.14
N GLN A 137 -13.32 11.70 -8.79
CA GLN A 137 -12.94 12.09 -7.43
C GLN A 137 -13.99 11.68 -6.39
N LYS A 138 -15.28 11.79 -6.70
CA LYS A 138 -16.36 11.30 -5.83
C LYS A 138 -16.27 9.80 -5.64
N LEU A 139 -16.01 9.04 -6.70
CA LEU A 139 -15.84 7.59 -6.64
C LEU A 139 -14.72 7.21 -5.67
N MET A 140 -13.54 7.83 -5.79
CA MET A 140 -12.40 7.54 -4.88
C MET A 140 -12.73 7.81 -3.42
N LYS A 141 -13.44 8.89 -3.12
CA LYS A 141 -13.81 9.23 -1.74
C LYS A 141 -14.93 8.34 -1.18
N GLN A 142 -15.89 7.95 -2.02
CA GLN A 142 -17.10 7.25 -1.58
C GLN A 142 -16.96 5.73 -1.63
N GLN A 143 -16.05 5.18 -2.43
CA GLN A 143 -15.88 3.74 -2.58
C GLN A 143 -15.65 3.03 -1.23
N PRO A 144 -14.78 3.51 -0.32
CA PRO A 144 -14.62 2.89 1.00
C PRO A 144 -15.92 2.92 1.83
N VAL A 145 -16.69 4.01 1.76
CA VAL A 145 -17.96 4.17 2.49
C VAL A 145 -19.03 3.21 1.96
N VAL A 146 -19.11 3.06 0.63
CA VAL A 146 -20.03 2.12 -0.02
C VAL A 146 -19.69 0.68 0.36
N ILE A 147 -18.40 0.31 0.29
CA ILE A 147 -17.94 -1.03 0.68
C ILE A 147 -18.23 -1.30 2.16
N ASP A 148 -17.94 -0.34 3.05
CA ASP A 148 -18.27 -0.45 4.48
C ASP A 148 -19.77 -0.64 4.73
N GLY A 149 -20.62 0.09 4.00
CA GLY A 149 -22.07 -0.08 4.05
C GLY A 149 -22.52 -1.50 3.64
N ILE A 150 -21.94 -2.03 2.56
CA ILE A 150 -22.20 -3.41 2.10
C ILE A 150 -21.77 -4.42 3.18
N MET A 151 -20.56 -4.28 3.72
CA MET A 151 -20.03 -5.17 4.76
C MET A 151 -20.89 -5.13 6.03
N LYS A 152 -21.27 -3.95 6.51
CA LYS A 152 -22.13 -3.78 7.69
C LYS A 152 -23.49 -4.46 7.51
N SER A 153 -24.10 -4.31 6.34
CA SER A 153 -25.38 -4.96 6.02
C SER A 153 -25.26 -6.50 6.03
N MET A 154 -24.19 -7.02 5.43
CA MET A 154 -23.92 -8.46 5.38
C MET A 154 -23.64 -9.01 6.80
N LEU A 155 -22.84 -8.32 7.60
CA LEU A 155 -22.55 -8.71 8.98
C LEU A 155 -23.80 -8.67 9.86
N GLY A 156 -24.65 -7.65 9.73
CA GLY A 156 -25.92 -7.59 10.46
C GLY A 156 -26.86 -8.74 10.10
N SER A 157 -26.85 -9.19 8.85
CA SER A 157 -27.63 -10.37 8.40
C SER A 157 -27.03 -11.68 8.92
N ALA A 158 -25.70 -11.78 8.89
CA ALA A 158 -24.95 -12.92 9.42
C ALA A 158 -25.15 -13.06 10.92
N GLU A 159 -25.08 -11.97 11.70
CA GLU A 159 -25.28 -11.97 13.15
C GLU A 159 -26.65 -12.54 13.53
N LYS A 160 -27.72 -12.07 12.90
CA LYS A 160 -29.08 -12.59 13.14
C LYS A 160 -29.20 -14.10 12.94
N THR A 161 -28.44 -14.66 12.00
CA THR A 161 -28.51 -16.08 11.63
C THR A 161 -27.51 -16.95 12.40
N LEU A 162 -26.28 -16.46 12.60
CA LEU A 162 -25.17 -17.20 13.18
C LEU A 162 -25.15 -17.11 14.71
N LEU A 163 -25.54 -15.98 15.30
CA LEU A 163 -25.46 -15.78 16.75
C LEU A 163 -26.27 -16.84 17.53
N PRO A 164 -27.50 -17.22 17.12
CA PRO A 164 -28.22 -18.32 17.78
C PRO A 164 -27.49 -19.66 17.66
N LYS A 165 -26.92 -19.97 16.48
CA LYS A 165 -26.17 -21.22 16.24
C LYS A 165 -24.89 -21.27 17.08
N MET A 166 -24.18 -20.16 17.19
CA MET A 166 -22.99 -20.03 18.03
C MET A 166 -23.32 -20.23 19.51
N ARG A 167 -24.42 -19.63 20.00
CA ARG A 167 -24.89 -19.85 21.37
C ARG A 167 -25.21 -21.33 21.63
N SER A 168 -25.90 -21.98 20.69
CA SER A 168 -26.21 -23.41 20.79
C SER A 168 -24.95 -24.28 20.80
N ALA A 169 -23.96 -23.97 19.95
CA ALA A 169 -22.68 -24.68 19.94
C ALA A 169 -21.89 -24.49 21.25
N ALA A 170 -21.86 -23.26 21.79
CA ALA A 170 -21.23 -22.97 23.07
C ALA A 170 -21.90 -23.72 24.23
N GLU A 171 -23.23 -23.77 24.26
CA GLU A 171 -23.98 -24.54 25.25
C GLU A 171 -23.69 -26.04 25.15
N ALA A 172 -23.65 -26.59 23.92
CA ALA A 172 -23.33 -27.99 23.68
C ALA A 172 -21.93 -28.36 24.19
N TYR A 173 -20.93 -27.53 23.91
CA TYR A 173 -19.57 -27.70 24.41
C TYR A 173 -19.48 -27.58 25.94
N GLY A 174 -20.15 -26.59 26.53
CA GLY A 174 -20.23 -26.43 27.98
C GLY A 174 -20.79 -27.68 28.67
N LYS A 175 -21.85 -28.28 28.12
CA LYS A 175 -22.43 -29.53 28.61
C LYS A 175 -21.50 -30.74 28.46
N SER A 176 -20.63 -30.79 27.45
CA SER A 176 -19.72 -31.94 27.25
C SER A 176 -18.55 -31.96 28.23
N ILE A 177 -18.16 -30.81 28.79
CA ILE A 177 -17.02 -30.72 29.73
C ILE A 177 -17.45 -30.67 31.21
N THR A 178 -18.76 -30.61 31.48
CA THR A 178 -19.33 -30.55 32.84
C THR A 178 -20.10 -31.81 33.24
N LYS A 179 -20.18 -32.81 32.34
CA LYS A 179 -20.60 -34.18 32.63
C LYS A 179 -19.37 -35.04 32.91
#